data_AF-A0A0P0RPQ7-F1
#
_entry.id   AF-A0A0P0RPQ7-F1
#
_cell.length_a   1.000
_cell.length_b   1.000
_cell.length_c   1.000
_cell.angle_alpha   90.00
_cell.angle_beta   90.00
_cell.angle_gamma   90.00
#
_symmetry.space_group_name_H-M   'P 1'
#
loop_
_entity.id
_entity.type
_entity.pdbx_description
1 polymer ?
#
loop_
_entity_poly.entity_id
_entity_poly.type
_entity_poly.pdbx_seq_one_letter_code
_entity_poly.pdbx_strand_id
1 'polypeptide(L)'
;MSYRRLESALHMLRSGAAALALGLLMADASALSARPLEAVAISQPGPGDVTVTVRAPDTPPRADAFTLQLPNANAAPTNVPAQSVDAADALSPDLATAVLLCLDRSGSMFSAVPAIKTALKDVLAQPRPDLRIALMSFGSDTPGPTPFYAESPPILAAVDALRAETGHDGKTRLYDALNIGMSTLANVPQQGKRLIVITDGKDEGSRTSFDVLSAVMQGRGQPMHAIAFGQAAQKSSAGLATLASKSGGAFVLATSPSSLADALRDDLGTAPAPVYAVKFHYEAASDAPPLQSAQLVYAADAGAPPVLIPIRAALAAPAASSTQVAVTSSSEVASAAEAEPVATTASKPGSFITIGTVKIDVKIGFSVLVGLAMVLSAIAYALHRRSTRVEPTTTVAPTHDPKPQRQATRVGALFAPPSPGHPTALLVNEGPRRAPVSYAIEKPNVRIGADDTNDLVVHDDFVSRKHANIRFESGTLYLTDLGSSNGTFLNDARVSRVMTLNPGDKIRFGHTTWEVTRPDDPRSQPHNSGERYERPVP
;
A
#
# COMPACT_ATOMS: atom_id res chain seq x y z
N MET A 1 -24.89 43.69 6.12
CA MET A 1 -25.66 42.43 5.99
C MET A 1 -25.10 41.46 4.92
N SER A 2 -23.82 41.57 4.48
CA SER A 2 -23.30 40.78 3.34
C SER A 2 -21.99 40.00 3.58
N TYR A 3 -21.59 39.74 4.83
CA TYR A 3 -20.40 38.90 5.11
C TYR A 3 -20.76 37.48 5.57
N ARG A 4 -21.83 37.32 6.36
CA ARG A 4 -22.28 35.99 6.84
C ARG A 4 -22.84 35.06 5.76
N ARG A 5 -23.33 35.57 4.63
CA ARG A 5 -23.86 34.73 3.54
C ARG A 5 -22.77 34.15 2.63
N LEU A 6 -21.58 34.77 2.59
CA LEU A 6 -20.46 34.28 1.77
C LEU A 6 -19.75 33.10 2.44
N GLU A 7 -19.62 33.10 3.77
CA GLU A 7 -19.05 31.97 4.53
C GLU A 7 -19.94 30.74 4.49
N SER A 8 -21.28 30.89 4.53
CA SER A 8 -22.21 29.77 4.38
C SER A 8 -22.15 29.15 2.98
N ALA A 9 -22.01 29.97 1.94
CA ALA A 9 -21.88 29.50 0.57
C ALA A 9 -20.53 28.79 0.33
N LEU A 10 -19.41 29.31 0.88
CA LEU A 10 -18.11 28.64 0.80
C LEU A 10 -18.06 27.33 1.61
N HIS A 11 -18.78 27.25 2.73
CA HIS A 11 -18.86 26.03 3.53
C HIS A 11 -19.72 24.95 2.83
N MET A 12 -20.80 25.33 2.15
CA MET A 12 -21.59 24.41 1.32
C MET A 12 -20.84 23.94 0.06
N LEU A 13 -20.02 24.80 -0.56
CA LEU A 13 -19.18 24.44 -1.70
C LEU A 13 -18.02 23.50 -1.31
N ARG A 14 -17.46 23.63 -0.10
CA ARG A 14 -16.44 22.70 0.42
C ARG A 14 -17.00 21.36 0.88
N SER A 15 -18.19 21.32 1.50
CA SER A 15 -18.83 20.06 1.90
C SER A 15 -19.48 19.33 0.71
N GLY A 16 -20.04 20.07 -0.24
CA GLY A 16 -20.68 19.52 -1.44
C GLY A 16 -19.67 18.98 -2.46
N ALA A 17 -18.55 19.66 -2.68
CA ALA A 17 -17.51 19.18 -3.60
C ALA A 17 -16.75 17.95 -3.05
N ALA A 18 -16.56 17.85 -1.73
CA ALA A 18 -15.99 16.66 -1.10
C ALA A 18 -16.94 15.45 -1.15
N ALA A 19 -18.25 15.68 -0.98
CA ALA A 19 -19.26 14.63 -1.10
C ALA A 19 -19.49 14.19 -2.56
N LEU A 20 -19.43 15.11 -3.53
CA LEU A 20 -19.49 14.77 -4.96
C LEU A 20 -18.21 14.07 -5.42
N ALA A 21 -17.03 14.47 -4.94
CA ALA A 21 -15.76 13.80 -5.26
C ALA A 21 -15.64 12.40 -4.64
N LEU A 22 -16.26 12.17 -3.47
CA LEU A 22 -16.35 10.84 -2.87
C LEU A 22 -17.45 9.97 -3.51
N GLY A 23 -18.52 10.59 -4.03
CA GLY A 23 -19.58 9.91 -4.77
C GLY A 23 -19.23 9.57 -6.23
N LEU A 24 -18.41 10.38 -6.90
CA LEU A 24 -17.94 10.12 -8.28
C LEU A 24 -16.73 9.18 -8.37
N LEU A 25 -16.13 8.81 -7.24
CA LEU A 25 -15.19 7.68 -7.15
C LEU A 25 -15.89 6.33 -6.86
N MET A 26 -17.22 6.32 -6.71
CA MET A 26 -18.02 5.13 -6.43
C MET A 26 -18.93 4.73 -7.61
N ALA A 27 -18.79 5.37 -8.78
CA ALA A 27 -19.60 5.10 -9.96
C ALA A 27 -18.94 4.18 -11.01
N ASP A 28 -17.84 3.49 -10.66
CA ASP A 28 -17.30 2.35 -11.44
C ASP A 28 -17.43 1.01 -10.70
N ALA A 29 -18.14 0.97 -9.56
CA ALA A 29 -18.40 -0.24 -8.78
C ALA A 29 -19.51 -1.13 -9.38
N SER A 30 -19.62 -1.17 -10.70
CA SER A 30 -20.47 -2.11 -11.43
C SER A 30 -19.81 -2.59 -12.73
N ALA A 31 -18.48 -2.54 -12.83
CA ALA A 31 -17.83 -3.64 -13.52
C ALA A 31 -18.04 -4.86 -12.61
N LEU A 32 -18.82 -5.84 -13.05
CA LEU A 32 -18.70 -7.19 -12.49
C LEU A 32 -17.20 -7.46 -12.51
N SER A 33 -16.57 -7.48 -11.33
CA SER A 33 -15.15 -7.76 -11.21
C SER A 33 -14.99 -9.24 -11.54
N ALA A 34 -14.98 -9.57 -12.82
CA ALA A 34 -14.57 -10.88 -13.31
C ALA A 34 -13.23 -11.15 -12.64
N ARG A 35 -13.16 -12.25 -11.88
CA ARG A 35 -11.95 -12.62 -11.14
C ARG A 35 -10.76 -12.53 -12.11
N PRO A 36 -9.68 -11.83 -11.73
CA PRO A 36 -8.52 -11.73 -12.60
C PRO A 36 -7.99 -13.13 -12.89
N LEU A 37 -7.56 -13.35 -14.12
CA LEU A 37 -7.00 -14.62 -14.57
C LEU A 37 -5.77 -14.97 -13.72
N GLU A 38 -5.75 -16.19 -13.15
CA GLU A 38 -4.72 -16.62 -12.19
C GLU A 38 -3.95 -17.82 -12.76
N ALA A 39 -2.62 -17.74 -12.82
CA ALA A 39 -1.79 -18.91 -13.15
C ALA A 39 -1.70 -19.84 -11.93
N VAL A 40 -2.19 -21.07 -12.07
CA VAL A 40 -2.30 -22.04 -10.96
C VAL A 40 -1.31 -23.20 -11.07
N ALA A 41 -0.80 -23.48 -12.26
CA ALA A 41 0.35 -24.37 -12.45
C ALA A 41 1.14 -23.98 -13.70
N ILE A 42 2.43 -24.29 -13.67
CA ILE A 42 3.34 -24.16 -14.81
C ILE A 42 4.08 -25.49 -14.94
N SER A 43 4.09 -26.04 -16.15
CA SER A 43 4.89 -27.22 -16.49
C SER A 43 5.63 -27.01 -17.80
N GLN A 44 6.80 -27.65 -17.91
CA GLN A 44 7.59 -27.69 -19.14
C GLN A 44 7.87 -29.16 -19.50
N PRO A 45 6.95 -29.85 -20.22
CA PRO A 45 7.09 -31.27 -20.54
C PRO A 45 8.32 -31.60 -21.38
N GLY A 46 8.77 -30.64 -22.20
CA GLY A 46 10.00 -30.71 -22.98
C GLY A 46 10.64 -29.32 -23.10
N PRO A 47 11.95 -29.21 -23.42
CA PRO A 47 12.60 -27.92 -23.60
C PRO A 47 11.86 -27.08 -24.65
N GLY A 48 11.41 -25.89 -24.27
CA GLY A 48 10.64 -25.00 -25.16
C GLY A 48 9.13 -25.19 -25.14
N ASP A 49 8.63 -26.36 -24.72
CA ASP A 49 7.20 -26.65 -24.59
C ASP A 49 6.70 -26.24 -23.21
N VAL A 50 5.94 -25.15 -23.12
CA VAL A 50 5.46 -24.63 -21.83
C VAL A 50 3.94 -24.70 -21.78
N THR A 51 3.42 -25.28 -20.71
CA THR A 51 1.99 -25.23 -20.39
C THR A 51 1.78 -24.38 -19.14
N VAL A 52 0.99 -23.32 -19.28
CA VAL A 52 0.54 -22.51 -18.15
C VAL A 52 -0.93 -22.82 -17.92
N THR A 53 -1.24 -23.49 -16.81
CA THR A 53 -2.63 -23.73 -16.41
C THR A 53 -3.15 -22.49 -15.72
N VAL A 54 -4.19 -21.90 -16.29
CA VAL A 54 -4.81 -20.67 -15.80
C VAL A 54 -6.23 -20.94 -15.33
N ARG A 55 -6.64 -20.25 -14.28
CA ARG A 55 -8.00 -20.21 -13.78
C ARG A 55 -8.63 -18.91 -14.29
N ALA A 56 -9.70 -19.02 -15.07
CA ALA A 56 -10.32 -17.89 -15.79
C ALA A 56 -11.83 -17.81 -15.46
N PRO A 57 -12.48 -16.65 -15.68
CA PRO A 57 -13.94 -16.52 -15.52
C PRO A 57 -14.72 -17.38 -16.53
N ASP A 58 -16.05 -17.39 -16.40
CA ASP A 58 -17.03 -18.34 -16.97
C ASP A 58 -16.94 -18.66 -18.47
N THR A 59 -16.17 -17.89 -19.25
CA THR A 59 -16.01 -18.08 -20.70
C THR A 59 -14.57 -18.50 -21.03
N PRO A 60 -14.35 -19.53 -21.87
CA PRO A 60 -13.01 -19.94 -22.27
C PRO A 60 -12.22 -18.79 -22.90
N PRO A 61 -11.02 -18.47 -22.40
CA PRO A 61 -10.21 -17.41 -22.98
C PRO A 61 -9.64 -17.87 -24.33
N ARG A 62 -9.50 -16.93 -25.27
CA ARG A 62 -8.97 -17.22 -26.61
C ARG A 62 -7.44 -17.38 -26.56
N ALA A 63 -6.87 -18.22 -27.43
CA ALA A 63 -5.42 -18.40 -27.50
C ALA A 63 -4.68 -17.12 -27.92
N ASP A 64 -5.22 -16.36 -28.86
CA ASP A 64 -4.63 -15.10 -29.33
C ASP A 64 -4.60 -13.99 -28.26
N ALA A 65 -5.31 -14.17 -27.15
CA ALA A 65 -5.26 -13.27 -25.99
C ALA A 65 -4.02 -13.48 -25.12
N PHE A 66 -3.24 -14.56 -25.33
CA PHE A 66 -2.11 -14.90 -24.49
C PHE A 66 -0.77 -14.77 -25.20
N THR A 67 0.21 -14.24 -24.47
CA THR A 67 1.62 -14.21 -24.88
C THR A 67 2.50 -14.55 -23.69
N LEU A 68 3.41 -15.51 -23.84
CA LEU A 68 4.46 -15.82 -22.88
C LEU A 68 5.67 -14.94 -23.19
N GLN A 69 6.02 -14.07 -22.27
CA GLN A 69 7.16 -13.16 -22.37
C GLN A 69 8.34 -13.72 -21.57
N LEU A 70 9.39 -14.09 -22.29
CA LEU A 70 10.63 -14.64 -21.74
C LEU A 70 11.67 -13.51 -21.64
N PRO A 71 12.21 -13.21 -20.45
CA PRO A 71 13.22 -12.17 -20.30
C PRO A 71 14.52 -12.57 -21.01
N ASN A 72 15.17 -11.57 -21.61
CA ASN A 72 16.50 -11.70 -22.18
C ASN A 72 17.40 -10.62 -21.58
N ALA A 73 18.50 -11.01 -20.94
CA ALA A 73 19.37 -10.07 -20.22
C ALA A 73 20.02 -9.02 -21.13
N ASN A 74 20.23 -9.35 -22.41
CA ASN A 74 21.00 -8.53 -23.35
C ASN A 74 20.19 -8.10 -24.58
N ALA A 75 18.89 -8.36 -24.62
CA ALA A 75 18.03 -8.03 -25.75
C ALA A 75 16.59 -7.76 -25.31
N ALA A 76 15.74 -7.38 -26.27
CA ALA A 76 14.31 -7.35 -26.04
C ALA A 76 13.80 -8.73 -25.58
N PRO A 77 12.78 -8.77 -24.71
CA PRO A 77 12.20 -10.03 -24.27
C PRO A 77 11.58 -10.78 -25.46
N THR A 78 11.71 -12.10 -25.45
CA THR A 78 11.11 -12.96 -26.48
C THR A 78 9.63 -13.14 -26.17
N ASN A 79 8.77 -12.73 -27.09
CA ASN A 79 7.32 -12.88 -26.98
C ASN A 79 6.87 -14.12 -27.75
N VAL A 80 6.31 -15.09 -27.05
CA VAL A 80 5.84 -16.36 -27.59
C VAL A 80 4.32 -16.39 -27.55
N PRO A 81 3.60 -16.33 -28.68
CA PRO A 81 2.14 -16.41 -28.69
C PRO A 81 1.67 -17.81 -28.26
N ALA A 82 0.50 -17.90 -27.63
CA ALA A 82 -0.07 -19.21 -27.32
C ALA A 82 -0.49 -19.96 -28.58
N GLN A 83 -0.24 -21.27 -28.58
CA GLN A 83 -0.65 -22.18 -29.65
C GLN A 83 -2.09 -22.65 -29.49
N SER A 84 -2.50 -22.97 -28.26
CA SER A 84 -3.84 -23.42 -27.95
C SER A 84 -4.23 -23.09 -26.51
N VAL A 85 -5.53 -23.13 -26.26
CA VAL A 85 -6.14 -23.07 -24.92
C VAL A 85 -7.10 -24.25 -24.84
N ASP A 86 -6.76 -25.22 -24.00
CA ASP A 86 -7.53 -26.44 -23.82
C ASP A 86 -8.19 -26.44 -22.43
N ALA A 87 -9.42 -26.95 -22.30
CA ALA A 87 -10.00 -27.16 -20.98
C ALA A 87 -9.16 -28.17 -20.19
N ALA A 88 -8.95 -27.92 -18.90
CA ALA A 88 -8.22 -28.81 -17.99
C ALA A 88 -9.09 -29.20 -16.80
N ASP A 89 -8.71 -30.27 -16.10
CA ASP A 89 -9.43 -30.72 -14.90
C ASP A 89 -9.10 -29.80 -13.72
N ALA A 90 -10.12 -29.05 -13.26
CA ALA A 90 -10.00 -28.09 -12.15
C ALA A 90 -9.74 -28.74 -10.78
N LEU A 91 -9.89 -30.06 -10.67
CA LEU A 91 -9.82 -30.81 -9.42
C LEU A 91 -8.45 -31.44 -9.14
N SER A 92 -7.47 -31.24 -10.04
CA SER A 92 -6.11 -31.74 -9.79
C SER A 92 -5.53 -31.13 -8.49
N PRO A 93 -4.94 -31.93 -7.59
CA PRO A 93 -4.34 -31.45 -6.34
C PRO A 93 -3.28 -30.35 -6.54
N ASP A 94 -2.58 -30.38 -7.68
CA ASP A 94 -1.53 -29.42 -8.05
C ASP A 94 -2.11 -28.05 -8.44
N LEU A 95 -3.42 -27.98 -8.72
CA LEU A 95 -4.15 -26.76 -9.08
C LEU A 95 -4.95 -26.18 -7.91
N ALA A 96 -4.86 -26.80 -6.74
CA ALA A 96 -5.58 -26.36 -5.56
C ALA A 96 -5.15 -24.94 -5.16
N THR A 97 -6.12 -24.11 -4.75
CA THR A 97 -5.85 -22.77 -4.24
C THR A 97 -5.67 -22.81 -2.73
N ALA A 98 -4.54 -22.34 -2.24
CA ALA A 98 -4.29 -22.20 -0.81
C ALA A 98 -4.84 -20.86 -0.28
N VAL A 99 -5.80 -20.92 0.64
CA VAL A 99 -6.41 -19.74 1.25
C VAL A 99 -6.15 -19.75 2.75
N LEU A 100 -5.52 -18.68 3.24
CA LEU A 100 -5.42 -18.44 4.68
C LEU A 100 -6.46 -17.40 5.10
N LEU A 101 -7.39 -17.80 5.96
CA LEU A 101 -8.38 -16.92 6.58
C LEU A 101 -7.79 -16.33 7.87
N CYS A 102 -7.60 -15.01 7.92
CA CYS A 102 -7.19 -14.27 9.11
C CYS A 102 -8.40 -13.56 9.73
N LEU A 103 -8.84 -14.01 10.89
CA LEU A 103 -10.07 -13.54 11.53
C LEU A 103 -9.78 -12.73 12.79
N ASP A 104 -10.20 -11.48 12.78
CA ASP A 104 -10.13 -10.62 13.95
C ASP A 104 -11.16 -11.05 15.01
N ARG A 105 -10.66 -11.26 16.22
CA ARG A 105 -11.45 -11.58 17.42
C ARG A 105 -11.17 -10.62 18.58
N SER A 106 -10.68 -9.43 18.29
CA SER A 106 -10.51 -8.37 19.29
C SER A 106 -11.84 -7.95 19.93
N GLY A 107 -11.76 -7.20 21.02
CA GLY A 107 -12.96 -6.77 21.77
C GLY A 107 -13.95 -5.93 20.94
N SER A 108 -13.46 -5.11 19.99
CA SER A 108 -14.34 -4.34 19.09
C SER A 108 -15.13 -5.22 18.12
N MET A 109 -14.66 -6.45 17.89
CA MET A 109 -15.32 -7.44 17.04
C MET A 109 -16.41 -8.23 17.77
N PHE A 110 -16.70 -7.93 19.05
CA PHE A 110 -17.69 -8.67 19.85
C PHE A 110 -19.06 -8.84 19.14
N SER A 111 -19.61 -7.77 18.55
CA SER A 111 -20.86 -7.84 17.80
C SER A 111 -20.72 -8.42 16.39
N ALA A 112 -19.51 -8.46 15.84
CA ALA A 112 -19.23 -8.87 14.46
C ALA A 112 -18.91 -10.36 14.33
N VAL A 113 -18.22 -10.96 15.32
CA VAL A 113 -17.81 -12.38 15.33
C VAL A 113 -18.99 -13.34 15.05
N PRO A 114 -20.20 -13.17 15.64
CA PRO A 114 -21.33 -14.04 15.31
C PRO A 114 -21.70 -14.02 13.82
N ALA A 115 -21.69 -12.83 13.19
CA ALA A 115 -21.99 -12.70 11.77
C ALA A 115 -20.89 -13.33 10.89
N ILE A 116 -19.62 -13.17 11.27
CA ILE A 116 -18.47 -13.83 10.60
C ILE A 116 -18.63 -15.34 10.63
N LYS A 117 -18.97 -15.91 11.79
CA LYS A 117 -19.20 -17.34 11.94
C LYS A 117 -20.33 -17.84 11.04
N THR A 118 -21.46 -17.15 11.04
CA THR A 118 -22.62 -17.51 10.20
C THR A 118 -22.26 -17.45 8.72
N ALA A 119 -21.61 -16.38 8.27
CA ALA A 119 -21.22 -16.21 6.87
C ALA A 119 -20.21 -17.28 6.42
N LEU A 120 -19.17 -17.55 7.20
CA LEU A 120 -18.19 -18.60 6.86
C LEU A 120 -18.81 -19.99 6.83
N LYS A 121 -19.71 -20.30 7.77
CA LYS A 121 -20.43 -21.58 7.76
C LYS A 121 -21.29 -21.76 6.52
N ASP A 122 -21.98 -20.71 6.09
CA ASP A 122 -22.79 -20.72 4.88
C ASP A 122 -21.90 -20.92 3.63
N VAL A 123 -20.84 -20.13 3.49
CA VAL A 123 -19.95 -20.20 2.33
C VAL A 123 -19.18 -21.53 2.25
N LEU A 124 -18.82 -22.11 3.39
CA LEU A 124 -18.08 -23.38 3.47
C LEU A 124 -18.99 -24.61 3.59
N ALA A 125 -20.32 -24.43 3.56
CA ALA A 125 -21.28 -25.54 3.63
C ALA A 125 -21.17 -26.45 2.40
N GLN A 126 -20.86 -25.88 1.23
CA GLN A 126 -20.63 -26.64 0.00
C GLN A 126 -19.15 -27.06 -0.08
N PRO A 127 -18.85 -28.36 -0.30
CA PRO A 127 -17.48 -28.82 -0.45
C PRO A 127 -16.76 -28.14 -1.62
N ARG A 128 -15.54 -27.66 -1.36
CA ARG A 128 -14.66 -27.05 -2.37
C ARG A 128 -13.34 -27.83 -2.45
N PRO A 129 -13.32 -28.97 -3.17
CA PRO A 129 -12.14 -29.86 -3.27
C PRO A 129 -10.90 -29.19 -3.89
N ASP A 130 -11.11 -28.10 -4.64
CA ASP A 130 -10.08 -27.25 -5.22
C ASP A 130 -9.47 -26.24 -4.25
N LEU A 131 -9.95 -26.16 -3.00
CA LEU A 131 -9.39 -25.28 -1.97
C LEU A 131 -8.57 -26.07 -0.94
N ARG A 132 -7.53 -25.41 -0.43
CA ARG A 132 -6.82 -25.78 0.79
C ARG A 132 -6.95 -24.60 1.74
N ILE A 133 -7.66 -24.78 2.84
CA ILE A 133 -8.01 -23.67 3.73
C ILE A 133 -7.28 -23.84 5.05
N ALA A 134 -6.64 -22.78 5.51
CA ALA A 134 -6.15 -22.64 6.87
C ALA A 134 -6.87 -21.46 7.54
N LEU A 135 -6.97 -21.48 8.87
CA LEU A 135 -7.54 -20.40 9.66
C LEU A 135 -6.53 -19.91 10.69
N MET A 136 -6.42 -18.60 10.83
CA MET A 136 -5.69 -17.92 11.89
C MET A 136 -6.65 -16.92 12.53
N SER A 137 -6.68 -16.86 13.86
CA SER A 137 -7.39 -15.79 14.57
C SER A 137 -6.39 -14.83 15.22
N PHE A 138 -6.78 -13.59 15.45
CA PHE A 138 -5.92 -12.61 16.12
C PHE A 138 -6.73 -11.61 16.96
N GLY A 139 -6.08 -11.07 17.98
CA GLY A 139 -6.60 -10.05 18.89
C GLY A 139 -5.43 -9.44 19.65
N SER A 140 -5.47 -9.51 20.98
CA SER A 140 -4.33 -9.18 21.86
C SER A 140 -3.09 -10.05 21.65
N ASP A 141 -3.30 -11.24 21.09
CA ASP A 141 -2.33 -12.23 20.68
C ASP A 141 -2.60 -12.72 19.25
N THR A 142 -1.63 -13.44 18.68
CA THR A 142 -1.67 -13.93 17.30
C THR A 142 -1.32 -15.43 17.29
N PRO A 143 -2.23 -16.31 17.76
CA PRO A 143 -2.00 -17.75 17.65
C PRO A 143 -1.72 -18.11 16.19
N GLY A 144 -0.76 -19.01 15.97
CA GLY A 144 -0.38 -19.42 14.62
C GLY A 144 -1.56 -20.04 13.84
N PRO A 145 -1.47 -20.08 12.50
CA PRO A 145 -2.50 -20.67 11.67
C PRO A 145 -2.65 -22.17 11.93
N THR A 146 -3.86 -22.70 11.72
CA THR A 146 -4.08 -24.14 11.60
C THR A 146 -3.31 -24.70 10.40
N PRO A 147 -3.15 -26.03 10.29
CA PRO A 147 -2.81 -26.67 9.02
C PRO A 147 -3.79 -26.27 7.90
N PHE A 148 -3.32 -26.39 6.66
CA PHE A 148 -4.17 -26.26 5.48
C PHE A 148 -4.94 -27.57 5.27
N TYR A 149 -6.26 -27.52 5.38
CA TYR A 149 -7.15 -28.67 5.19
C TYR A 149 -7.80 -28.65 3.80
N ALA A 150 -7.98 -29.82 3.20
CA ALA A 150 -8.76 -29.99 1.97
C ALA A 150 -10.27 -30.11 2.24
N GLU A 151 -10.64 -30.50 3.45
CA GLU A 151 -12.02 -30.74 3.87
C GLU A 151 -12.50 -29.62 4.79
N SER A 152 -13.79 -29.26 4.68
CA SER A 152 -14.40 -28.21 5.50
C SER A 152 -14.52 -28.51 7.01
N PRO A 153 -14.76 -29.75 7.50
CA PRO A 153 -15.09 -29.99 8.92
C PRO A 153 -14.07 -29.45 9.94
N PRO A 154 -12.74 -29.64 9.78
CA PRO A 154 -11.75 -29.06 10.71
C PRO A 154 -11.79 -27.52 10.75
N ILE A 155 -12.01 -26.88 9.59
CA ILE A 155 -12.13 -25.42 9.51
C ILE A 155 -13.43 -24.94 10.14
N LEU A 156 -14.55 -25.62 9.89
CA LEU A 156 -15.83 -25.30 10.52
C LEU A 156 -15.76 -25.41 12.04
N ALA A 157 -15.03 -26.41 12.57
CA ALA A 157 -14.77 -26.53 14.00
C ALA A 157 -13.94 -25.36 14.55
N ALA A 158 -12.90 -24.91 13.82
CA ALA A 158 -12.11 -23.75 14.18
C ALA A 158 -12.93 -22.44 14.15
N VAL A 159 -13.78 -22.27 13.14
CA VAL A 159 -14.77 -21.16 13.08
C VAL A 159 -15.72 -21.23 14.28
N ASP A 160 -16.16 -22.42 14.64
CA ASP A 160 -17.03 -22.61 15.80
C ASP A 160 -16.36 -22.28 17.13
N ALA A 161 -15.06 -22.46 17.24
CA ALA A 161 -14.25 -22.10 18.40
C ALA A 161 -13.96 -20.58 18.51
N LEU A 162 -14.19 -19.79 17.46
CA LEU A 162 -13.91 -18.35 17.47
C LEU A 162 -14.72 -17.63 18.55
N ARG A 163 -14.04 -16.88 19.42
CA ARG A 163 -14.64 -16.06 20.48
C ARG A 163 -13.98 -14.68 20.47
N ALA A 164 -14.80 -13.63 20.49
CA ALA A 164 -14.29 -12.28 20.70
C ALA A 164 -13.69 -12.15 22.10
N GLU A 165 -12.58 -11.44 22.22
CA GLU A 165 -11.97 -11.11 23.51
C GLU A 165 -12.91 -10.23 24.34
N THR A 166 -12.96 -10.49 25.65
CA THR A 166 -13.74 -9.72 26.61
C THR A 166 -12.79 -8.94 27.51
N GLY A 167 -12.68 -7.62 27.31
CA GLY A 167 -11.80 -6.72 28.10
C GLY A 167 -11.49 -5.41 27.36
N HIS A 168 -11.21 -4.32 28.08
CA HIS A 168 -10.89 -2.99 27.50
C HIS A 168 -9.40 -2.87 27.09
N ASP A 169 -8.64 -3.95 27.27
CA ASP A 169 -7.18 -3.95 27.37
C ASP A 169 -6.51 -4.65 26.16
N GLY A 170 -7.32 -5.34 25.35
CA GLY A 170 -6.86 -6.18 24.24
C GLY A 170 -6.53 -5.34 23.02
N LYS A 171 -5.26 -4.92 22.90
CA LYS A 171 -4.75 -4.25 21.70
C LYS A 171 -4.82 -5.18 20.49
N THR A 172 -5.42 -4.77 19.39
CA THR A 172 -5.44 -5.58 18.16
C THR A 172 -4.05 -5.62 17.52
N ARG A 173 -3.52 -6.84 17.32
CA ARG A 173 -2.24 -7.11 16.64
C ARG A 173 -2.44 -7.53 15.18
N LEU A 174 -3.11 -6.68 14.42
CA LEU A 174 -3.44 -6.91 13.01
C LEU A 174 -2.17 -7.07 12.15
N TYR A 175 -1.20 -6.17 12.27
CA TYR A 175 -0.01 -6.19 11.41
C TYR A 175 0.90 -7.40 11.69
N ASP A 176 1.03 -7.80 12.95
CA ASP A 176 1.76 -9.02 13.30
C ASP A 176 1.05 -10.27 12.72
N ALA A 177 -0.29 -10.34 12.82
CA ALA A 177 -1.07 -11.44 12.25
C ALA A 177 -0.93 -11.52 10.72
N LEU A 178 -1.02 -10.40 10.02
CA LEU A 178 -0.83 -10.34 8.57
C LEU A 178 0.60 -10.74 8.18
N ASN A 179 1.61 -10.29 8.90
CA ASN A 179 3.00 -10.66 8.61
C ASN A 179 3.24 -12.17 8.80
N ILE A 180 2.70 -12.76 9.88
CA ILE A 180 2.73 -14.21 10.11
C ILE A 180 2.01 -14.93 8.96
N GLY A 181 0.77 -14.53 8.65
CA GLY A 181 -0.04 -15.19 7.63
C GLY A 181 0.58 -15.16 6.24
N MET A 182 1.10 -14.02 5.81
CA MET A 182 1.83 -13.92 4.52
C MET A 182 3.11 -14.75 4.51
N SER A 183 3.78 -14.89 5.67
CA SER A 183 5.00 -15.71 5.76
C SER A 183 4.65 -17.19 5.68
N THR A 184 3.54 -17.61 6.29
CA THR A 184 3.01 -18.96 6.16
C THR A 184 2.63 -19.28 4.71
N LEU A 185 1.88 -18.40 4.04
CA LEU A 185 1.51 -18.57 2.64
C LEU A 185 2.73 -18.64 1.71
N ALA A 186 3.80 -17.90 2.00
CA ALA A 186 5.01 -17.99 1.18
C ALA A 186 5.58 -19.41 1.09
N ASN A 187 5.40 -20.23 2.14
CA ASN A 187 5.96 -21.58 2.22
C ASN A 187 5.02 -22.69 1.73
N VAL A 188 3.79 -22.38 1.31
CA VAL A 188 2.89 -23.40 0.74
C VAL A 188 3.25 -23.68 -0.73
N PRO A 189 3.18 -24.94 -1.17
CA PRO A 189 3.60 -25.35 -2.51
C PRO A 189 2.66 -24.87 -3.62
N GLN A 190 1.39 -24.60 -3.30
CA GLN A 190 0.41 -24.10 -4.26
C GLN A 190 0.83 -22.74 -4.83
N GLN A 191 0.69 -22.59 -6.15
CA GLN A 191 0.93 -21.31 -6.83
C GLN A 191 -0.22 -20.34 -6.62
N GLY A 192 -1.47 -20.84 -6.73
CA GLY A 192 -2.66 -20.05 -6.43
C GLY A 192 -2.80 -19.91 -4.92
N LYS A 193 -2.36 -18.79 -4.35
CA LYS A 193 -2.37 -18.59 -2.91
C LYS A 193 -2.73 -17.16 -2.52
N ARG A 194 -3.60 -17.03 -1.53
CA ARG A 194 -4.09 -15.73 -1.08
C ARG A 194 -4.40 -15.73 0.41
N LEU A 195 -4.30 -14.55 1.00
CA LEU A 195 -4.77 -14.27 2.36
C LEU A 195 -6.11 -13.55 2.27
N ILE A 196 -7.09 -13.94 3.08
CA ILE A 196 -8.32 -13.16 3.28
C ILE A 196 -8.35 -12.73 4.74
N VAL A 197 -8.37 -11.43 5.02
CA VAL A 197 -8.51 -10.90 6.37
C VAL A 197 -9.89 -10.30 6.59
N ILE A 198 -10.46 -10.52 7.77
CA ILE A 198 -11.70 -9.89 8.22
C ILE A 198 -11.42 -9.17 9.54
N THR A 199 -11.59 -7.85 9.56
CA THR A 199 -11.27 -6.97 10.70
C THR A 199 -12.04 -5.66 10.60
N ASP A 200 -12.11 -4.89 11.69
CA ASP A 200 -12.58 -3.50 11.65
C ASP A 200 -11.45 -2.50 11.34
N GLY A 201 -10.23 -2.98 11.11
CA GLY A 201 -9.13 -2.26 10.45
C GLY A 201 -8.16 -1.51 11.38
N LYS A 202 -8.29 -1.64 12.70
CA LYS A 202 -7.43 -0.93 13.66
C LYS A 202 -6.29 -1.81 14.15
N ASP A 203 -5.05 -1.32 14.04
CA ASP A 203 -3.89 -1.92 14.72
C ASP A 203 -3.48 -1.03 15.91
N GLU A 204 -3.30 -1.64 17.08
CA GLU A 204 -3.00 -0.92 18.33
C GLU A 204 -1.87 -1.56 19.15
N GLY A 205 -1.42 -2.74 18.74
CA GLY A 205 -0.53 -3.59 19.53
C GLY A 205 0.55 -4.32 18.76
N SER A 206 0.62 -4.18 17.44
CA SER A 206 1.64 -4.88 16.67
C SER A 206 3.02 -4.31 16.91
N ARG A 207 4.03 -5.19 16.86
CA ARG A 207 5.44 -4.78 16.79
C ARG A 207 5.83 -4.41 15.36
N THR A 208 5.21 -5.07 14.39
CA THR A 208 5.36 -4.78 12.97
C THR A 208 4.69 -3.44 12.66
N SER A 209 5.44 -2.51 12.05
CA SER A 209 4.86 -1.25 11.59
C SER A 209 4.16 -1.40 10.24
N PHE A 210 3.27 -0.45 9.94
CA PHE A 210 2.60 -0.36 8.65
C PHE A 210 3.59 -0.33 7.49
N ASP A 211 4.65 0.49 7.57
CA ASP A 211 5.63 0.64 6.47
C ASP A 211 6.38 -0.66 6.20
N VAL A 212 6.78 -1.38 7.25
CA VAL A 212 7.45 -2.68 7.11
C VAL A 212 6.51 -3.68 6.46
N LEU A 213 5.26 -3.77 6.93
CA LEU A 213 4.27 -4.67 6.35
C LEU A 213 3.96 -4.30 4.89
N SER A 214 3.84 -3.00 4.59
CA SER A 214 3.61 -2.46 3.25
C SER A 214 4.70 -2.90 2.26
N ALA A 215 5.96 -2.82 2.69
CA ALA A 215 7.10 -3.29 1.89
C ALA A 215 7.08 -4.82 1.71
N VAL A 216 6.71 -5.58 2.74
CA VAL A 216 6.55 -7.04 2.67
C VAL A 216 5.46 -7.44 1.67
N MET A 217 4.29 -6.77 1.71
CA MET A 217 3.16 -7.02 0.80
C MET A 217 3.57 -6.77 -0.66
N GLN A 218 4.23 -5.65 -0.91
CA GLN A 218 4.70 -5.28 -2.25
C GLN A 218 5.79 -6.24 -2.78
N GLY A 219 6.70 -6.70 -1.92
CA GLY A 219 7.81 -7.57 -2.32
C GLY A 219 7.42 -9.03 -2.58
N ARG A 220 6.40 -9.56 -1.89
CA ARG A 220 6.00 -10.97 -1.99
C ARG A 220 5.08 -11.26 -3.17
N GLY A 221 4.25 -10.29 -3.58
CA GLY A 221 3.33 -10.43 -4.72
C GLY A 221 2.27 -11.52 -4.55
N GLN A 222 1.91 -11.84 -3.30
CA GLN A 222 0.79 -12.72 -2.96
C GLN A 222 -0.42 -11.85 -2.63
N PRO A 223 -1.58 -12.08 -3.26
CA PRO A 223 -2.77 -11.29 -2.99
C PRO A 223 -3.23 -11.42 -1.54
N MET A 224 -3.47 -10.27 -0.92
CA MET A 224 -4.16 -10.14 0.36
C MET A 224 -5.47 -9.40 0.12
N HIS A 225 -6.56 -10.13 0.31
CA HIS A 225 -7.91 -9.63 0.23
C HIS A 225 -8.37 -9.21 1.62
N ALA A 226 -9.01 -8.05 1.71
CA ALA A 226 -9.41 -7.47 2.97
C ALA A 226 -10.90 -7.16 2.98
N ILE A 227 -11.60 -7.74 3.94
CA ILE A 227 -13.00 -7.45 4.21
C ILE A 227 -13.06 -6.64 5.52
N ALA A 228 -13.25 -5.33 5.40
CA ALA A 228 -13.49 -4.48 6.54
C ALA A 228 -14.93 -4.65 7.02
N PHE A 229 -15.12 -5.17 8.24
CA PHE A 229 -16.42 -5.45 8.81
C PHE A 229 -16.42 -5.24 10.33
N GLY A 230 -17.43 -4.54 10.86
CA GLY A 230 -17.53 -4.19 12.28
C GLY A 230 -17.79 -2.70 12.48
N GLN A 231 -17.98 -2.28 13.75
CA GLN A 231 -18.41 -0.90 14.06
C GLN A 231 -17.37 0.17 13.67
N ALA A 232 -16.08 -0.15 13.77
CA ALA A 232 -15.01 0.78 13.44
C ALA A 232 -14.55 0.71 11.97
N ALA A 233 -15.05 -0.26 11.19
CA ALA A 233 -14.60 -0.54 9.82
C ALA A 233 -14.64 0.69 8.91
N GLN A 234 -15.70 1.49 8.98
CA GLN A 234 -15.85 2.69 8.15
C GLN A 234 -14.82 3.78 8.47
N LYS A 235 -14.29 3.82 9.70
CA LYS A 235 -13.36 4.87 10.15
C LYS A 235 -11.90 4.44 10.11
N SER A 236 -11.62 3.15 10.30
CA SER A 236 -10.26 2.65 10.54
C SER A 236 -9.67 1.82 9.39
N SER A 237 -10.44 1.51 8.35
CA SER A 237 -10.01 0.57 7.28
C SER A 237 -9.11 1.15 6.19
N ALA A 238 -8.79 2.44 6.20
CA ALA A 238 -8.00 3.07 5.14
C ALA A 238 -6.59 2.43 4.97
N GLY A 239 -5.94 2.10 6.09
CA GLY A 239 -4.65 1.38 6.06
C GLY A 239 -4.80 -0.03 5.48
N LEU A 240 -5.90 -0.71 5.83
CA LEU A 240 -6.19 -2.05 5.32
C LEU A 240 -6.42 -2.06 3.81
N ALA A 241 -7.17 -1.08 3.28
CA ALA A 241 -7.36 -0.91 1.84
C ALA A 241 -6.04 -0.67 1.10
N THR A 242 -5.14 0.11 1.70
CA THR A 242 -3.80 0.38 1.14
C THR A 242 -2.94 -0.90 1.09
N LEU A 243 -2.98 -1.73 2.14
CA LEU A 243 -2.25 -3.00 2.19
C LEU A 243 -2.78 -3.99 1.15
N ALA A 244 -4.10 -4.14 1.04
CA ALA A 244 -4.74 -5.00 0.05
C ALA A 244 -4.32 -4.60 -1.37
N SER A 245 -4.47 -3.31 -1.72
CA SER A 245 -4.06 -2.78 -3.02
C SER A 245 -2.56 -3.04 -3.31
N LYS A 246 -1.67 -2.80 -2.34
CA LYS A 246 -0.23 -3.04 -2.51
C LYS A 246 0.17 -4.50 -2.66
N SER A 247 -0.65 -5.42 -2.12
CA SER A 247 -0.46 -6.86 -2.28
C SER A 247 -0.98 -7.39 -3.63
N GLY A 248 -1.72 -6.57 -4.38
CA GLY A 248 -2.47 -7.00 -5.58
C GLY A 248 -3.81 -7.68 -5.26
N GLY A 249 -4.30 -7.58 -4.03
CA GLY A 249 -5.60 -8.10 -3.62
C GLY A 249 -6.69 -7.04 -3.54
N ALA A 250 -7.92 -7.49 -3.25
CA ALA A 250 -9.10 -6.65 -3.20
C ALA A 250 -9.41 -6.11 -1.79
N PHE A 251 -10.12 -4.98 -1.72
CA PHE A 251 -10.66 -4.44 -0.48
C PHE A 251 -12.17 -4.27 -0.59
N VAL A 252 -12.90 -4.74 0.41
CA VAL A 252 -14.36 -4.58 0.51
C VAL A 252 -14.70 -4.02 1.89
N LEU A 253 -15.51 -2.96 1.92
CA LEU A 253 -16.15 -2.48 3.15
C LEU A 253 -17.55 -3.10 3.26
N ALA A 254 -17.66 -4.17 4.05
CA ALA A 254 -18.93 -4.82 4.33
C ALA A 254 -19.68 -4.05 5.44
N THR A 255 -20.89 -3.59 5.14
CA THR A 255 -21.71 -2.78 6.06
C THR A 255 -22.84 -3.58 6.71
N SER A 256 -23.08 -4.80 6.26
CA SER A 256 -24.09 -5.72 6.78
C SER A 256 -23.62 -7.18 6.74
N PRO A 257 -24.22 -8.10 7.53
CA PRO A 257 -23.93 -9.53 7.46
C PRO A 257 -24.13 -10.13 6.05
N SER A 258 -25.11 -9.63 5.28
CA SER A 258 -25.32 -10.09 3.90
C SER A 258 -24.16 -9.68 3.00
N SER A 259 -23.74 -8.41 3.05
CA SER A 259 -22.59 -7.94 2.26
C SER A 259 -21.27 -8.63 2.64
N LEU A 260 -21.13 -9.05 3.91
CA LEU A 260 -20.01 -9.87 4.36
C LEU A 260 -20.04 -11.26 3.73
N ALA A 261 -21.21 -11.91 3.71
CA ALA A 261 -21.38 -13.21 3.07
C ALA A 261 -21.12 -13.14 1.56
N ASP A 262 -21.60 -12.08 0.90
CA ASP A 262 -21.35 -11.84 -0.53
C ASP A 262 -19.84 -11.66 -0.80
N ALA A 263 -19.15 -10.81 -0.03
CA ALA A 263 -17.71 -10.63 -0.15
C ALA A 263 -16.92 -11.94 0.06
N LEU A 264 -17.32 -12.76 1.02
CA LEU A 264 -16.72 -14.08 1.25
C LEU A 264 -16.98 -15.04 0.09
N ARG A 265 -18.17 -15.02 -0.51
CA ARG A 265 -18.47 -15.81 -1.72
C ARG A 265 -17.66 -15.33 -2.90
N ASP A 266 -17.44 -14.03 -3.06
CA ASP A 266 -16.63 -13.48 -4.13
C ASP A 266 -15.14 -13.87 -3.98
N ASP A 267 -14.63 -13.92 -2.75
CA ASP A 267 -13.23 -14.26 -2.47
C ASP A 267 -12.94 -15.76 -2.46
N LEU A 268 -13.81 -16.57 -1.84
CA LEU A 268 -13.66 -18.03 -1.77
C LEU A 268 -14.22 -18.71 -3.02
N GLY A 269 -15.26 -18.16 -3.63
CA GLY A 269 -16.00 -18.71 -4.76
C GLY A 269 -17.11 -19.64 -4.29
N THR A 270 -18.15 -19.78 -5.09
CA THR A 270 -19.24 -20.72 -4.83
C THR A 270 -19.05 -22.06 -5.55
N ALA A 271 -18.24 -22.07 -6.63
CA ALA A 271 -17.87 -23.27 -7.38
C ALA A 271 -16.38 -23.22 -7.78
N PRO A 272 -15.75 -24.36 -8.07
CA PRO A 272 -14.43 -24.39 -8.69
C PRO A 272 -14.46 -23.63 -10.01
N ALA A 273 -13.67 -22.58 -10.14
CA ALA A 273 -13.60 -21.85 -11.40
C ALA A 273 -12.94 -22.74 -12.48
N PRO A 274 -13.41 -22.67 -13.75
CA PRO A 274 -12.84 -23.47 -14.81
C PRO A 274 -11.35 -23.15 -14.99
N VAL A 275 -10.60 -24.19 -15.34
CA VAL A 275 -9.16 -24.08 -15.61
C VAL A 275 -8.89 -24.44 -17.07
N TYR A 276 -7.90 -23.76 -17.63
CA TYR A 276 -7.50 -23.91 -19.01
C TYR A 276 -5.99 -24.07 -19.10
N ALA A 277 -5.53 -25.06 -19.86
CA ALA A 277 -4.12 -25.25 -20.18
C ALA A 277 -3.77 -24.39 -21.41
N VAL A 278 -2.99 -23.34 -21.20
CA VAL A 278 -2.47 -22.48 -22.27
C VAL A 278 -1.11 -23.00 -22.70
N LYS A 279 -0.99 -23.43 -23.95
CA LYS A 279 0.22 -24.08 -24.48
C LYS A 279 1.06 -23.13 -25.32
N PHE A 280 2.37 -23.16 -25.12
CA PHE A 280 3.36 -22.36 -25.81
C PHE A 280 4.50 -23.25 -26.30
N HIS A 281 5.14 -22.84 -27.39
CA HIS A 281 6.33 -23.49 -27.92
C HIS A 281 7.34 -22.45 -28.39
N TYR A 282 8.62 -22.64 -28.07
CA TYR A 282 9.73 -21.88 -28.61
C TYR A 282 10.97 -22.78 -28.73
N GLU A 283 11.89 -22.42 -29.63
CA GLU A 283 13.17 -23.12 -29.70
C GLU A 283 14.00 -22.84 -28.44
N ALA A 284 14.32 -23.87 -27.67
CA ALA A 284 15.15 -23.75 -26.48
C ALA A 284 16.64 -23.84 -26.83
N ALA A 285 17.46 -23.03 -26.17
CA ALA A 285 18.91 -23.14 -26.23
C ALA A 285 19.38 -24.40 -25.47
N SER A 286 20.22 -25.21 -26.12
CA SER A 286 20.66 -26.51 -25.57
C SER A 286 21.57 -26.39 -24.35
N ASP A 287 22.39 -25.33 -24.27
CA ASP A 287 23.45 -25.18 -23.25
C ASP A 287 23.27 -23.93 -22.36
N ALA A 288 22.12 -23.26 -22.44
CA ALA A 288 21.88 -22.04 -21.66
C ALA A 288 21.27 -22.36 -20.28
N PRO A 289 21.63 -21.61 -19.23
CA PRO A 289 21.02 -21.78 -17.92
C PRO A 289 19.51 -21.47 -17.98
N PRO A 290 18.68 -22.17 -17.19
CA PRO A 290 17.24 -21.94 -17.18
C PRO A 290 16.91 -20.55 -16.64
N LEU A 291 15.93 -19.92 -17.27
CA LEU A 291 15.30 -18.69 -16.81
C LEU A 291 14.64 -18.93 -15.46
N GLN A 292 14.84 -17.99 -14.53
CA GLN A 292 14.26 -18.05 -13.18
C GLN A 292 12.89 -17.37 -13.09
N SER A 293 12.52 -16.63 -14.14
CA SER A 293 11.26 -15.88 -14.20
C SER A 293 10.81 -15.75 -15.64
N ALA A 294 9.50 -15.75 -15.85
CA ALA A 294 8.85 -15.33 -17.08
C ALA A 294 7.59 -14.53 -16.74
N GLN A 295 6.87 -14.05 -17.75
CA GLN A 295 5.62 -13.34 -17.57
C GLN A 295 4.58 -13.84 -18.57
N LEU A 296 3.39 -14.21 -18.09
CA LEU A 296 2.24 -14.45 -18.94
C LEU A 296 1.50 -13.12 -19.11
N VAL A 297 1.32 -12.70 -20.34
CA VAL A 297 0.56 -11.51 -20.72
C VAL A 297 -0.80 -11.97 -21.21
N TYR A 298 -1.87 -11.43 -20.64
CA TYR A 298 -3.24 -11.72 -21.05
C TYR A 298 -3.97 -10.42 -21.44
N ALA A 299 -4.44 -10.34 -22.68
CA ALA A 299 -5.20 -9.22 -23.21
C ALA A 299 -6.59 -9.68 -23.67
N ALA A 300 -7.61 -9.49 -22.83
CA ALA A 300 -8.96 -10.00 -23.07
C ALA A 300 -9.60 -9.43 -24.35
N ASP A 301 -9.39 -8.14 -24.62
CA ASP A 301 -9.96 -7.42 -25.76
C ASP A 301 -8.93 -6.48 -26.41
N ALA A 302 -9.12 -6.18 -27.70
CA ALA A 302 -8.31 -5.20 -28.42
C ALA A 302 -8.49 -3.80 -27.79
N GLY A 303 -7.51 -3.37 -26.99
CA GLY A 303 -7.48 -2.07 -26.33
C GLY A 303 -7.67 -2.10 -24.80
N ALA A 304 -8.00 -3.25 -24.21
CA ALA A 304 -7.97 -3.41 -22.76
C ALA A 304 -6.51 -3.44 -22.26
N PRO A 305 -6.20 -2.87 -21.08
CA PRO A 305 -4.85 -2.98 -20.51
C PRO A 305 -4.53 -4.45 -20.23
N PRO A 306 -3.36 -4.95 -20.68
CA PRO A 306 -3.02 -6.36 -20.49
C PRO A 306 -2.79 -6.67 -19.01
N VAL A 307 -3.28 -7.82 -18.57
CA VAL A 307 -3.00 -8.39 -17.26
C VAL A 307 -1.64 -9.09 -17.33
N LEU A 308 -0.74 -8.71 -16.43
CA LEU A 308 0.60 -9.25 -16.34
C LEU A 308 0.70 -10.24 -15.18
N ILE A 309 0.89 -11.52 -15.50
CA ILE A 309 0.91 -12.61 -14.52
C ILE A 309 2.34 -13.15 -14.40
N PRO A 310 3.01 -12.98 -13.26
CA PRO A 310 4.39 -13.44 -13.09
C PRO A 310 4.45 -14.98 -13.06
N ILE A 311 5.37 -15.56 -13.82
CA ILE A 311 5.70 -16.98 -13.80
C ILE A 311 7.00 -17.16 -13.01
N ARG A 312 6.92 -17.87 -11.89
CA ARG A 312 8.05 -18.16 -10.98
C ARG A 312 8.43 -19.64 -11.06
N ALA A 313 8.68 -20.12 -12.27
CA ALA A 313 9.13 -21.47 -12.54
C ALA A 313 10.41 -21.42 -13.38
N ALA A 314 11.29 -22.39 -13.16
CA ALA A 314 12.47 -22.55 -14.01
C ALA A 314 12.03 -22.99 -15.40
N LEU A 315 12.37 -22.23 -16.43
CA LEU A 315 12.06 -22.52 -17.83
C LEU A 315 13.35 -22.55 -18.65
N ALA A 316 13.42 -23.41 -19.68
CA ALA A 316 14.52 -23.39 -20.64
C ALA A 316 14.70 -21.98 -21.25
N ALA A 317 15.94 -21.56 -21.49
CA ALA A 317 16.18 -20.27 -22.15
C ALA A 317 15.88 -20.38 -23.65
N PRO A 318 15.33 -19.33 -24.30
CA PRO A 318 15.11 -19.34 -25.73
C PRO A 318 16.44 -19.31 -26.50
N ALA A 319 16.47 -19.98 -27.65
CA ALA A 319 17.57 -19.88 -28.61
C ALA A 319 17.73 -18.41 -29.04
N ALA A 320 18.99 -17.95 -29.12
CA ALA A 320 19.26 -16.61 -29.65
C ALA A 320 18.79 -16.58 -31.11
N SER A 321 17.87 -15.65 -31.45
CA SER A 321 17.43 -15.47 -32.84
C SER A 321 18.64 -15.13 -33.73
N SER A 322 19.11 -16.13 -34.47
CA SER A 322 20.21 -16.00 -35.42
C SER A 322 19.66 -15.67 -36.80
N THR A 323 19.29 -14.41 -37.09
CA THR A 323 19.14 -14.00 -38.50
C THR A 323 19.30 -12.49 -38.74
N GLN A 324 20.55 -12.08 -38.99
CA GLN A 324 20.84 -11.21 -40.12
C GLN A 324 21.53 -12.10 -41.16
N VAL A 325 20.81 -12.50 -42.21
CA VAL A 325 21.42 -13.05 -43.42
C VAL A 325 21.20 -12.06 -44.54
N ALA A 326 22.32 -11.75 -45.17
CA ALA A 326 22.50 -10.75 -46.18
C ALA A 326 21.62 -10.99 -47.43
N VAL A 327 21.22 -9.87 -48.00
CA VAL A 327 20.78 -9.74 -49.38
C VAL A 327 21.91 -10.23 -50.30
N THR A 328 21.65 -11.30 -51.05
CA THR A 328 22.35 -11.56 -52.32
C THR A 328 21.35 -11.91 -53.40
N SER A 329 21.35 -11.04 -54.40
CA SER A 329 20.61 -11.02 -55.64
C SER A 329 21.18 -11.97 -56.70
N SER A 330 20.29 -12.67 -57.42
CA SER A 330 20.46 -13.21 -58.79
C SER A 330 19.17 -13.95 -59.16
N SER A 331 18.20 -13.36 -59.90
CA SER A 331 18.11 -13.23 -61.37
C SER A 331 18.43 -14.50 -62.16
N GLU A 332 17.40 -15.19 -62.68
CA GLU A 332 17.12 -15.51 -64.11
C GLU A 332 15.83 -16.36 -64.22
N VAL A 333 14.73 -15.90 -64.87
CA VAL A 333 14.32 -16.05 -66.31
C VAL A 333 13.92 -17.52 -66.63
N ALA A 334 12.80 -17.93 -67.27
CA ALA A 334 11.61 -17.41 -67.97
C ALA A 334 10.55 -18.56 -67.98
N SER A 335 9.24 -18.38 -68.21
CA SER A 335 8.55 -18.40 -69.53
C SER A 335 7.07 -18.77 -69.26
N ALA A 336 6.07 -17.88 -69.39
CA ALA A 336 5.27 -17.53 -70.58
C ALA A 336 4.10 -18.50 -70.94
N ALA A 337 2.85 -18.03 -70.81
CA ALA A 337 1.69 -18.11 -71.74
C ALA A 337 0.41 -17.66 -70.99
N GLU A 338 -0.20 -16.48 -71.25
CA GLU A 338 -1.20 -16.16 -72.31
C GLU A 338 -2.62 -16.63 -71.87
N ALA A 339 -3.71 -15.85 -71.79
CA ALA A 339 -4.12 -14.59 -72.41
C ALA A 339 -5.20 -13.84 -71.58
N GLU A 340 -5.18 -12.51 -71.66
CA GLU A 340 -6.28 -11.54 -71.43
C GLU A 340 -7.02 -11.28 -72.79
N PRO A 341 -8.12 -10.46 -72.94
CA PRO A 341 -8.40 -9.18 -72.25
C PRO A 341 -9.89 -8.76 -72.12
N VAL A 342 -10.13 -7.55 -71.61
CA VAL A 342 -10.96 -6.44 -72.16
C VAL A 342 -11.18 -5.42 -71.03
N ALA A 343 -10.33 -4.38 -70.93
CA ALA A 343 -10.43 -3.02 -71.51
C ALA A 343 -11.03 -1.99 -70.53
N THR A 344 -10.20 -1.16 -69.87
CA THR A 344 -9.66 0.16 -70.27
C THR A 344 -10.59 1.34 -69.93
N THR A 345 -10.12 2.22 -69.03
CA THR A 345 -9.86 3.64 -69.37
C THR A 345 -9.08 4.31 -68.24
N ALA A 346 -7.91 4.82 -68.62
CA ALA A 346 -7.02 5.63 -67.79
C ALA A 346 -7.41 7.10 -67.86
N SER A 347 -7.17 7.85 -66.77
CA SER A 347 -6.54 9.18 -66.86
C SER A 347 -5.97 9.59 -65.49
N LYS A 348 -4.80 10.21 -65.51
CA LYS A 348 -4.00 10.79 -64.39
C LYS A 348 -3.76 12.27 -64.76
N PRO A 349 -3.19 13.14 -63.92
CA PRO A 349 -3.42 13.49 -62.51
C PRO A 349 -3.89 14.96 -62.36
N GLY A 350 -4.39 15.34 -61.18
CA GLY A 350 -4.63 16.74 -60.82
C GLY A 350 -4.83 16.93 -59.31
N SER A 351 -3.82 17.53 -58.67
CA SER A 351 -3.80 18.00 -57.28
C SER A 351 -4.93 18.99 -56.98
N PHE A 352 -5.69 18.80 -55.89
CA PHE A 352 -6.15 19.89 -55.01
C PHE A 352 -6.39 19.39 -53.57
N ILE A 353 -6.04 20.27 -52.64
CA ILE A 353 -6.06 20.14 -51.17
C ILE A 353 -7.49 20.40 -50.66
N THR A 354 -7.99 19.53 -49.77
CA THR A 354 -9.18 19.80 -48.94
C THR A 354 -8.80 19.60 -47.47
N ILE A 355 -8.75 20.70 -46.72
CA ILE A 355 -8.48 20.73 -45.28
C ILE A 355 -9.70 20.16 -44.54
N GLY A 356 -9.45 19.18 -43.67
CA GLY A 356 -10.48 18.41 -42.97
C GLY A 356 -11.26 19.22 -41.93
N THR A 357 -12.56 18.93 -41.86
CA THR A 357 -13.37 19.18 -40.66
C THR A 357 -12.99 18.14 -39.60
N VAL A 358 -12.25 18.54 -38.58
CA VAL A 358 -11.96 17.69 -37.42
C VAL A 358 -13.26 17.49 -36.65
N LYS A 359 -13.83 16.28 -36.67
CA LYS A 359 -14.86 15.86 -35.71
C LYS A 359 -14.15 15.53 -34.40
N ILE A 360 -14.18 16.45 -33.45
CA ILE A 360 -13.66 16.21 -32.09
C ILE A 360 -14.72 15.40 -31.33
N ASP A 361 -14.35 14.19 -30.93
CA ASP A 361 -15.17 13.37 -30.05
C ASP A 361 -15.32 14.07 -28.68
N VAL A 362 -16.57 14.31 -28.27
CA VAL A 362 -16.90 15.10 -27.06
C VAL A 362 -16.31 14.47 -25.80
N LYS A 363 -16.07 13.15 -25.80
CA LYS A 363 -15.39 12.45 -24.70
C LYS A 363 -13.90 12.81 -24.60
N ILE A 364 -13.20 12.98 -25.72
CA ILE A 364 -11.79 13.36 -25.74
C ILE A 364 -11.63 14.83 -25.33
N GLY A 365 -12.56 15.70 -25.76
CA GLY A 365 -12.59 17.11 -25.36
C GLY A 365 -12.73 17.31 -23.84
N PHE A 366 -13.55 16.49 -23.17
CA PHE A 366 -13.75 16.59 -21.73
C PHE A 366 -12.53 16.13 -20.93
N SER A 367 -11.89 15.02 -21.31
CA SER A 367 -10.68 14.52 -20.65
C SER A 367 -9.51 15.49 -20.74
N VAL A 368 -9.35 16.14 -21.90
CA VAL A 368 -8.33 17.19 -22.10
C VAL A 368 -8.63 18.42 -21.24
N LEU A 369 -9.91 18.81 -21.11
CA LEU A 369 -10.31 19.94 -20.28
C LEU A 369 -10.07 19.67 -18.78
N VAL A 370 -10.36 18.46 -18.30
CA VAL A 370 -10.11 18.04 -16.92
C VAL A 370 -8.62 17.97 -16.63
N GLY A 371 -7.83 17.42 -17.56
CA GLY A 371 -6.37 17.42 -17.48
C GLY A 371 -5.78 18.84 -17.42
N LEU A 372 -6.28 19.75 -18.26
CA LEU A 372 -5.86 21.15 -18.27
C LEU A 372 -6.23 21.86 -16.95
N ALA A 373 -7.41 21.59 -16.39
CA ALA A 373 -7.84 22.13 -15.11
C ALA A 373 -6.96 21.62 -13.94
N MET A 374 -6.57 20.34 -13.97
CA MET A 374 -5.65 19.75 -12.99
C MET A 374 -4.25 20.39 -13.06
N VAL A 375 -3.73 20.61 -14.28
CA VAL A 375 -2.44 21.29 -14.49
C VAL A 375 -2.50 22.75 -14.04
N LEU A 376 -3.57 23.48 -14.37
CA LEU A 376 -3.76 24.87 -13.93
C LEU A 376 -3.90 24.96 -12.41
N SER A 377 -4.58 24.00 -11.77
CA SER A 377 -4.70 23.91 -10.32
C SER A 377 -3.35 23.60 -9.65
N ALA A 378 -2.55 22.71 -10.25
CA ALA A 378 -1.19 22.43 -9.79
C ALA A 378 -0.24 23.63 -9.95
N ILE A 379 -0.36 24.38 -11.05
CA ILE A 379 0.39 25.62 -11.27
C ILE A 379 -0.04 26.68 -10.25
N ALA A 380 -1.34 26.87 -10.02
CA ALA A 380 -1.85 27.79 -8.99
C ALA A 380 -1.35 27.39 -7.59
N TYR A 381 -1.34 26.11 -7.27
CA TYR A 381 -0.79 25.57 -6.03
C TYR A 381 0.72 25.83 -5.88
N ALA A 382 1.49 25.63 -6.96
CA ALA A 382 2.93 25.89 -7.00
C ALA A 382 3.26 27.39 -6.88
N LEU A 383 2.45 28.26 -7.50
CA LEU A 383 2.59 29.71 -7.37
C LEU A 383 2.21 30.19 -5.96
N HIS A 384 1.18 29.60 -5.34
CA HIS A 384 0.80 29.90 -3.96
C HIS A 384 1.90 29.48 -2.96
N ARG A 385 2.60 28.36 -3.21
CA ARG A 385 3.77 27.94 -2.43
C ARG A 385 5.02 28.81 -2.63
N ARG A 386 5.11 29.57 -3.72
CA ARG A 386 6.27 30.45 -3.99
C ARG A 386 6.25 31.76 -3.19
N SER A 387 5.12 32.17 -2.61
CA SER A 387 5.03 33.39 -1.77
C SER A 387 5.58 33.25 -0.35
N THR A 388 6.11 32.07 0.04
CA THR A 388 6.82 31.89 1.32
C THR A 388 8.23 31.37 1.06
N ARG A 389 9.09 32.23 0.51
CA ARG A 389 10.53 31.99 0.50
C ARG A 389 11.24 33.24 1.00
N VAL A 390 11.79 33.14 2.21
CA VAL A 390 12.72 34.12 2.77
C VAL A 390 13.97 34.15 1.88
N GLU A 391 14.38 35.34 1.46
CA GLU A 391 15.59 35.57 0.66
C GLU A 391 16.86 35.17 1.44
N PRO A 392 17.87 34.55 0.80
CA PRO A 392 19.18 34.39 1.39
C PRO A 392 20.03 35.65 1.18
N THR A 393 20.54 36.21 2.27
CA THR A 393 21.53 37.29 2.29
C THR A 393 22.79 36.91 1.53
N THR A 394 23.25 37.86 0.71
CA THR A 394 24.47 37.85 -0.11
C THR A 394 25.74 37.62 0.72
N THR A 395 26.55 36.62 0.33
CA THR A 395 27.94 36.46 0.79
C THR A 395 28.89 36.99 -0.30
N VAL A 396 29.73 37.95 0.07
CA VAL A 396 30.88 38.41 -0.72
C VAL A 396 32.10 37.53 -0.37
N ALA A 397 32.84 37.07 -1.38
CA ALA A 397 34.19 36.50 -1.28
C ALA A 397 35.22 37.62 -1.65
N PRO A 398 36.54 37.59 -1.31
CA PRO A 398 37.39 36.38 -1.33
C PRO A 398 38.60 36.29 -0.34
N THR A 399 39.25 35.12 -0.36
CA THR A 399 40.69 34.78 -0.05
C THR A 399 41.20 35.01 1.39
N HIS A 400 41.96 34.12 2.04
CA HIS A 400 43.05 33.22 1.63
C HIS A 400 43.21 32.13 2.73
N ASP A 401 43.59 30.90 2.38
CA ASP A 401 43.89 29.84 3.36
C ASP A 401 45.22 30.09 4.10
N PRO A 402 45.25 29.78 5.42
CA PRO A 402 46.30 28.92 5.92
C PRO A 402 45.77 27.76 6.81
N LYS A 403 46.55 26.67 6.78
CA LYS A 403 46.42 25.36 7.46
C LYS A 403 45.83 25.36 8.89
N PRO A 404 45.24 24.22 9.32
CA PRO A 404 44.24 24.16 10.39
C PRO A 404 44.85 24.37 11.77
N GLN A 405 44.49 25.48 12.40
CA GLN A 405 44.58 25.62 13.85
C GLN A 405 43.26 25.13 14.45
N ARG A 406 43.33 24.07 15.25
CA ARG A 406 42.22 23.58 16.07
C ARG A 406 41.91 24.64 17.11
N GLN A 407 41.16 25.67 16.73
CA GLN A 407 40.58 26.60 17.68
C GLN A 407 39.48 25.84 18.40
N ALA A 408 39.61 25.73 19.71
CA ALA A 408 38.52 25.31 20.56
C ALA A 408 37.37 26.32 20.37
N THR A 409 36.38 25.95 19.55
CA THR A 409 35.14 26.71 19.48
C THR A 409 34.49 26.59 20.85
N ARG A 410 34.71 27.61 21.69
CA ARG A 410 33.80 27.94 22.78
C ARG A 410 32.45 28.25 22.11
N VAL A 411 31.65 27.21 21.89
CA VAL A 411 30.22 27.37 21.66
C VAL A 411 29.70 27.98 22.95
N GLY A 412 29.29 29.24 22.92
CA GLY A 412 28.54 29.82 24.02
C GLY A 412 27.35 28.90 24.29
N ALA A 413 27.27 28.37 25.51
CA ALA A 413 26.17 27.51 25.92
C ALA A 413 24.84 28.22 25.61
N LEU A 414 23.99 27.61 24.77
CA LEU A 414 22.67 28.17 24.45
C LEU A 414 21.75 28.15 25.67
N PHE A 415 22.01 27.25 26.62
CA PHE A 415 21.30 27.12 27.88
C PHE A 415 22.26 27.03 29.07
N ALA A 416 21.89 27.65 30.19
CA ALA A 416 22.63 27.54 31.46
C ALA A 416 22.47 26.13 32.06
N PRO A 417 23.42 25.60 32.85
CA PRO A 417 23.28 24.28 33.45
C PRO A 417 22.05 24.20 34.36
N PRO A 418 21.24 23.13 34.26
CA PRO A 418 20.04 22.97 35.08
C PRO A 418 20.40 22.73 36.55
N SER A 419 19.74 23.44 37.46
CA SER A 419 19.84 23.20 38.90
C SER A 419 18.48 23.43 39.58
N PRO A 420 18.22 22.83 40.76
CA PRO A 420 16.96 23.03 41.48
C PRO A 420 16.64 24.51 41.67
N GLY A 421 15.42 24.92 41.28
CA GLY A 421 14.97 26.32 41.33
C GLY A 421 15.56 27.25 40.26
N HIS A 422 16.48 26.78 39.41
CA HIS A 422 17.05 27.53 38.29
C HIS A 422 16.97 26.67 37.02
N PRO A 423 15.81 26.65 36.33
CA PRO A 423 15.61 25.84 35.14
C PRO A 423 16.52 26.29 33.99
N THR A 424 17.00 25.32 33.21
CA THR A 424 17.77 25.57 31.99
C THR A 424 16.86 26.07 30.85
N ALA A 425 15.62 25.58 30.82
CA ALA A 425 14.56 25.93 29.87
C ALA A 425 13.19 25.54 30.46
N LEU A 426 12.13 26.06 29.85
CA LEU A 426 10.75 25.68 30.16
C LEU A 426 10.12 24.99 28.95
N LEU A 427 9.35 23.92 29.18
CA LEU A 427 8.47 23.34 28.18
C LEU A 427 7.05 23.86 28.43
N VAL A 428 6.46 24.55 27.46
CA VAL A 428 5.13 25.15 27.59
C VAL A 428 4.16 24.42 26.68
N ASN A 429 3.06 23.87 27.23
CA ASN A 429 2.07 23.16 26.43
C ASN A 429 1.23 24.11 25.56
N GLU A 430 1.18 23.86 24.26
CA GLU A 430 0.31 24.54 23.30
C GLU A 430 -0.98 23.71 23.09
N GLY A 431 -2.06 24.07 23.81
CA GLY A 431 -3.36 23.39 23.71
C GLY A 431 -4.53 24.36 23.60
N PRO A 432 -5.49 24.16 22.66
CA PRO A 432 -6.57 25.12 22.42
C PRO A 432 -7.69 25.14 23.48
N ARG A 433 -7.63 24.31 24.52
CA ARG A 433 -8.74 24.08 25.47
C ARG A 433 -8.36 24.06 26.96
N ARG A 434 -7.11 24.29 27.33
CA ARG A 434 -6.65 24.38 28.74
C ARG A 434 -5.64 25.51 28.90
N ALA A 435 -5.53 26.07 30.10
CA ALA A 435 -4.50 27.04 30.44
C ALA A 435 -3.09 26.43 30.16
N PRO A 436 -2.14 27.22 29.65
CA PRO A 436 -0.81 26.72 29.29
C PRO A 436 -0.08 26.23 30.54
N VAL A 437 0.12 24.92 30.64
CA VAL A 437 0.92 24.32 31.72
C VAL A 437 2.39 24.36 31.31
N SER A 438 3.26 24.80 32.22
CA SER A 438 4.70 24.82 32.01
C SER A 438 5.42 23.77 32.86
N TYR A 439 6.42 23.12 32.27
CA TYR A 439 7.33 22.20 32.94
C TYR A 439 8.75 22.78 32.96
N ALA A 440 9.35 22.85 34.15
CA ALA A 440 10.68 23.40 34.35
C ALA A 440 11.77 22.32 34.20
N ILE A 441 12.68 22.49 33.23
CA ILE A 441 13.82 21.59 33.06
C ILE A 441 14.90 21.97 34.07
N GLU A 442 14.81 21.42 35.29
CA GLU A 442 15.73 21.69 36.40
C GLU A 442 16.77 20.60 36.62
N LYS A 443 16.80 19.57 35.77
CA LYS A 443 17.74 18.45 35.85
C LYS A 443 18.38 18.08 34.50
N PRO A 444 19.55 17.42 34.51
CA PRO A 444 20.26 17.09 33.27
C PRO A 444 19.59 16.04 32.38
N ASN A 445 18.60 15.29 32.88
CA ASN A 445 17.91 14.24 32.15
C ASN A 445 16.43 14.26 32.55
N VAL A 446 15.55 14.50 31.57
CA VAL A 446 14.11 14.60 31.74
C VAL A 446 13.44 13.55 30.86
N ARG A 447 12.81 12.58 31.51
CA ARG A 447 12.02 11.53 30.86
C ARG A 447 10.59 12.00 30.64
N ILE A 448 10.06 11.72 29.46
CA ILE A 448 8.73 12.14 29.02
C ILE A 448 7.96 10.89 28.59
N GLY A 449 6.72 10.75 29.05
CA GLY A 449 5.85 9.63 28.67
C GLY A 449 4.53 9.63 29.43
N ALA A 450 3.68 8.65 29.15
CA ALA A 450 2.38 8.50 29.83
C ALA A 450 2.46 7.78 31.18
N ASP A 451 3.58 7.10 31.45
CA ASP A 451 3.81 6.39 32.72
C ASP A 451 4.15 7.38 33.84
N ASP A 452 3.67 7.11 35.05
CA ASP A 452 3.85 7.96 36.24
C ASP A 452 5.32 8.03 36.72
N THR A 453 6.15 7.09 36.29
CA THR A 453 7.60 7.09 36.57
C THR A 453 8.37 8.15 35.78
N ASN A 454 7.75 8.83 34.81
CA ASN A 454 8.38 9.90 34.05
C ASN A 454 8.43 11.22 34.83
N ASP A 455 9.27 12.12 34.33
CA ASP A 455 9.48 13.43 34.93
C ASP A 455 8.44 14.43 34.46
N LEU A 456 8.13 14.38 33.16
CA LEU A 456 6.97 15.02 32.56
C LEU A 456 5.99 13.92 32.13
N VAL A 457 4.91 13.76 32.89
CA VAL A 457 3.82 12.84 32.54
C VAL A 457 2.85 13.55 31.63
N VAL A 458 2.69 13.02 30.42
CA VAL A 458 1.75 13.55 29.41
C VAL A 458 0.56 12.61 29.32
N HIS A 459 -0.60 13.08 29.77
CA HIS A 459 -1.86 12.35 29.72
C HIS A 459 -2.49 12.45 28.32
N ASP A 460 -1.95 11.65 27.41
CA ASP A 460 -2.44 11.49 26.05
C ASP A 460 -2.26 10.03 25.65
N ASP A 461 -3.35 9.41 25.17
CA ASP A 461 -3.38 7.99 24.79
C ASP A 461 -2.39 7.65 23.66
N PHE A 462 -1.93 8.66 22.91
CA PHE A 462 -0.95 8.54 21.84
C PHE A 462 0.49 8.73 22.32
N VAL A 463 0.72 8.93 23.61
CA VAL A 463 2.04 9.01 24.21
C VAL A 463 2.42 7.66 24.86
N SER A 464 3.45 7.00 24.33
CA SER A 464 4.03 5.80 24.95
C SER A 464 4.45 6.00 26.42
N ARG A 465 4.40 4.92 27.20
CA ARG A 465 4.83 4.89 28.61
C ARG A 465 6.19 5.52 28.85
N LYS A 466 7.20 5.20 28.02
CA LYS A 466 8.49 5.92 27.96
C LYS A 466 8.63 6.41 26.53
N HIS A 467 8.39 7.68 26.29
CA HIS A 467 8.23 8.23 24.94
C HIS A 467 9.49 8.89 24.43
N ALA A 468 10.00 9.84 25.19
CA ALA A 468 11.16 10.65 24.80
C ALA A 468 12.03 10.99 26.01
N ASN A 469 13.25 11.42 25.73
CA ASN A 469 14.18 11.92 26.71
C ASN A 469 14.78 13.25 26.23
N ILE A 470 14.83 14.23 27.12
CA ILE A 470 15.61 15.45 26.95
C ILE A 470 16.83 15.41 27.88
N ARG A 471 18.02 15.46 27.29
CA ARG A 471 19.30 15.44 28.01
C ARG A 471 20.05 16.75 27.82
N PHE A 472 20.50 17.36 28.91
CA PHE A 472 21.41 18.49 28.90
C PHE A 472 22.87 18.00 28.88
N GLU A 473 23.67 18.51 27.96
CA GLU A 473 25.10 18.24 27.87
C GLU A 473 25.84 19.46 27.31
N SER A 474 26.85 19.94 28.03
CA SER A 474 27.74 21.04 27.61
C SER A 474 27.02 22.29 27.08
N GLY A 475 25.92 22.71 27.73
CA GLY A 475 25.18 23.93 27.36
C GLY A 475 24.14 23.73 26.26
N THR A 476 23.88 22.49 25.85
CA THR A 476 22.92 22.13 24.80
C THR A 476 21.90 21.12 25.31
N LEU A 477 20.65 21.26 24.91
CA LEU A 477 19.60 20.27 25.15
C LEU A 477 19.48 19.33 23.95
N TYR A 478 19.39 18.05 24.22
CA TYR A 478 19.28 16.99 23.22
C TYR A 478 17.99 16.20 23.41
N LEU A 479 17.16 16.14 22.38
CA LEU A 479 15.94 15.34 22.32
C LEU A 479 16.22 14.00 21.66
N THR A 480 15.76 12.92 22.29
CA THR A 480 15.84 11.56 21.77
C THR A 480 14.50 10.86 21.93
N ASP A 481 14.00 10.29 20.85
CA ASP A 481 12.85 9.37 20.91
C ASP A 481 13.29 8.02 21.48
N LEU A 482 12.54 7.47 22.44
CA LEU A 482 12.88 6.21 23.12
C LEU A 482 12.25 4.98 22.46
N GLY A 483 11.98 5.04 21.15
CA GLY A 483 11.24 4.01 20.43
C GLY A 483 9.73 4.13 20.65
N SER A 484 9.23 5.36 20.67
CA SER A 484 7.81 5.61 20.88
C SER A 484 6.96 5.10 19.71
N SER A 485 5.74 4.65 20.00
CA SER A 485 4.85 4.04 19.03
C SER A 485 4.43 5.01 17.91
N ASN A 486 4.17 6.27 18.27
CA ASN A 486 3.72 7.31 17.34
C ASN A 486 4.85 8.25 16.89
N GLY A 487 6.05 8.11 17.46
CA GLY A 487 7.19 8.97 17.20
C GLY A 487 7.11 10.33 17.91
N THR A 488 8.28 10.85 18.24
CA THR A 488 8.48 12.25 18.64
C THR A 488 8.71 13.11 17.40
N PHE A 489 8.13 14.31 17.35
CA PHE A 489 8.35 15.27 16.26
C PHE A 489 8.95 16.56 16.81
N LEU A 490 9.91 17.12 16.09
CA LEU A 490 10.54 18.41 16.34
C LEU A 490 10.27 19.31 15.14
N ASN A 491 9.52 20.41 15.32
CA ASN A 491 9.11 21.33 14.25
C ASN A 491 8.49 20.59 13.05
N ASP A 492 7.53 19.69 13.33
CA ASP A 492 6.84 18.80 12.38
C ASP A 492 7.71 17.75 11.66
N ALA A 493 9.02 17.73 11.90
CA ALA A 493 9.91 16.68 11.42
C ALA A 493 10.06 15.57 12.47
N ARG A 494 9.98 14.30 12.04
CA ARG A 494 10.12 13.16 12.96
C ARG A 494 11.56 13.04 13.47
N VAL A 495 11.72 12.86 14.77
CA VAL A 495 13.01 12.63 15.43
C VAL A 495 13.46 11.20 15.14
N SER A 496 14.50 11.04 14.32
CA SER A 496 15.06 9.74 13.92
C SER A 496 16.45 9.43 14.53
N ARG A 497 17.06 10.43 15.16
CA ARG A 497 18.34 10.37 15.87
C ARG A 497 18.33 11.41 17.00
N VAL A 498 19.42 11.52 17.74
CA VAL A 498 19.58 12.59 18.75
C VAL A 498 19.55 13.95 18.06
N MET A 499 18.62 14.83 18.46
CA MET A 499 18.41 16.16 17.89
C MET A 499 18.73 17.24 18.93
N THR A 500 19.36 18.33 18.54
CA THR A 500 19.56 19.50 19.40
C THR A 500 18.29 20.34 19.47
N LEU A 501 17.93 20.82 20.66
CA LEU A 501 16.83 21.75 20.88
C LEU A 501 17.34 23.19 21.00
N ASN A 502 16.56 24.13 20.49
CA ASN A 502 16.77 25.58 20.62
C ASN A 502 15.51 26.24 21.21
N PRO A 503 15.63 27.44 21.81
CA PRO A 503 14.45 28.21 22.20
C PRO A 503 13.55 28.52 20.99
N GLY A 504 12.25 28.31 21.14
CA GLY A 504 11.21 28.42 20.11
C GLY A 504 10.87 27.10 19.41
N ASP A 505 11.64 26.03 19.64
CA ASP A 505 11.36 24.73 19.02
C ASP A 505 10.08 24.10 19.58
N LYS A 506 9.29 23.50 18.68
CA LYS A 506 8.06 22.80 19.03
C LYS A 506 8.27 21.30 19.02
N ILE A 507 8.01 20.67 20.14
CA ILE A 507 8.12 19.22 20.31
C ILE A 507 6.72 18.64 20.43
N ARG A 508 6.37 17.69 19.56
CA ARG A 508 5.06 17.03 19.57
C ARG A 508 5.19 15.56 19.92
N PHE A 509 4.41 15.15 20.92
CA PHE A 509 4.23 13.76 21.36
C PHE A 509 2.74 13.47 21.41
N GLY A 510 2.28 12.44 20.70
CA GLY A 510 0.85 12.22 20.50
C GLY A 510 0.17 13.44 19.86
N HIS A 511 -0.90 13.93 20.49
CA HIS A 511 -1.63 15.14 20.11
C HIS A 511 -1.23 16.39 20.90
N THR A 512 -0.26 16.28 21.82
CA THR A 512 0.24 17.42 22.59
C THR A 512 1.47 18.04 21.95
N THR A 513 1.49 19.37 21.85
CA THR A 513 2.66 20.13 21.38
C THR A 513 3.21 20.96 22.54
N TRP A 514 4.53 20.99 22.67
CA TRP A 514 5.25 21.70 23.73
C TRP A 514 6.32 22.59 23.11
N GLU A 515 6.31 23.88 23.41
CA GLU A 515 7.32 24.85 22.97
C GLU A 515 8.47 24.92 24.01
N VAL A 516 9.71 24.87 23.53
CA VAL A 516 10.91 25.10 24.34
C VAL A 516 11.12 26.60 24.49
N THR A 517 11.08 27.13 25.70
CA THR A 517 11.25 28.57 25.96
C THR A 517 12.40 28.82 26.94
N ARG A 518 12.97 30.04 26.90
CA ARG A 518 13.97 30.47 27.89
C ARG A 518 13.27 30.77 29.22
N PRO A 519 13.91 30.54 30.37
CA PRO A 519 13.35 30.88 31.68
C PRO A 519 12.94 32.36 31.82
N ASP A 520 13.61 33.26 31.09
CA ASP A 520 13.37 34.70 31.13
C ASP A 520 12.33 35.19 30.08
N ASP A 521 11.68 34.30 29.32
CA ASP A 521 10.67 34.70 28.32
C ASP A 521 9.40 35.19 29.05
N PRO A 522 8.90 36.41 28.82
CA PRO A 522 7.69 36.91 29.47
C PRO A 522 6.43 36.08 29.18
N ARG A 523 6.41 35.27 28.11
CA ARG A 523 5.33 34.30 27.81
C ARG A 523 5.40 33.03 28.65
N SER A 524 6.51 32.83 29.37
CA SER A 524 6.79 31.66 30.20
C SER A 524 6.61 31.92 31.70
N GLN A 525 6.27 33.16 32.09
CA GLN A 525 5.84 33.47 33.45
C GLN A 525 4.40 32.97 33.67
N PRO A 526 4.15 32.07 34.64
CA PRO A 526 2.80 31.61 34.93
C PRO A 526 1.93 32.80 35.35
N HIS A 527 0.81 33.02 34.66
CA HIS A 527 -0.24 33.92 35.13
C HIS A 527 -0.87 33.24 36.35
N ASN A 528 -0.58 33.75 37.55
CA ASN A 528 -0.90 33.19 38.85
C ASN A 528 -0.11 31.92 39.22
N SER A 529 0.23 31.86 40.50
CA SER A 529 1.01 30.83 41.20
C SER A 529 0.37 29.43 41.24
N GLY A 530 -0.53 29.09 40.31
CA GLY A 530 -1.26 27.82 40.25
C GLY A 530 -1.12 27.01 38.94
N GLU A 531 -0.28 27.44 37.99
CA GLU A 531 -0.18 26.82 36.63
C GLU A 531 1.18 26.14 36.35
N ARG A 532 1.94 25.80 37.38
CA ARG A 532 3.16 24.99 37.26
C ARG A 532 2.77 23.51 37.21
N TYR A 533 3.40 22.72 36.33
CA TYR A 533 3.20 21.27 36.35
C TYR A 533 3.60 20.71 37.72
N GLU A 534 2.61 20.32 38.51
CA GLU A 534 2.80 19.52 39.71
C GLU A 534 2.54 18.06 39.35
N ARG A 535 3.49 17.18 39.68
CA ARG A 535 3.28 15.73 39.52
C ARG A 535 2.06 15.35 40.37
N PRO A 536 0.98 14.81 39.79
CA PRO A 536 -0.12 14.29 40.59
C PRO A 536 0.41 13.13 41.44
N VAL A 537 0.41 13.29 42.76
CA VAL A 537 0.71 12.20 43.68
C VAL A 537 -0.57 11.36 43.79
N PRO A 538 -0.50 10.03 43.63
CA PRO A 538 -1.67 9.15 43.71
C PRO A 538 -2.36 9.18 45.08
#